data_AF-A0A4Q5YKY7-F1
#
_entry.id   AF-A0A4Q5YKY7-F1
#
_cell.length_a   1.000
_cell.length_b   1.000
_cell.length_c   1.000
_cell.angle_alpha   90.00
_cell.angle_beta   90.00
_cell.angle_gamma   90.00
#
_symmetry.space_group_name_H-M   'P 1'
#
loop_
_entity.id
_entity.type
_entity.pdbx_description
1 polymer ?
#
loop_
_entity_poly.entity_id
_entity_poly.type
_entity_poly.pdbx_seq_one_letter_code
_entity_poly.pdbx_strand_id
1 'polypeptide(L)'
;MYSKVNYSLLLPLALLVTVLSNAQVKPTSAAERMKITQQRAALEKKSILNSIAFRNIGPSVMSGRVTDIDANPADPTEFYVAYASGGVWYTNNNGQSFTPLFDSIDVLTIGDIAVNWKTGTIWVGSGEVNSSRSSYAGMGMYKSADKGKTWKWIGLPDSHHIGKVQLHPTDDNIAWVAVLGHLYSPNAERGVYKTTDGGQTWKKTLYVDDNTGAVDLEINPQNPAEVYAAMWYRTRRAWDFVAAGATTGIYKSTDGGNTWTSITKGASGFPQTDKIGRIGLAVSPS
;
A
#
# COMPACT_ATOMS: atom_id res chain seq x y z
N MET A 1 58.61 1.44 28.57
CA MET A 1 58.35 2.61 27.71
C MET A 1 56.83 2.72 27.54
N TYR A 2 56.15 3.41 28.46
CA TYR A 2 54.69 3.52 28.44
C TYR A 2 54.28 4.65 27.50
N SER A 3 53.64 4.30 26.38
CA SER A 3 53.04 5.25 25.46
C SER A 3 51.89 5.98 26.16
N LYS A 4 52.04 7.29 26.39
CA LYS A 4 50.96 8.15 26.84
C LYS A 4 49.98 8.33 25.67
N VAL A 5 48.89 7.56 25.67
CA VAL A 5 47.77 7.81 24.75
C VAL A 5 47.25 9.22 25.05
N ASN A 6 47.31 10.09 24.05
CA ASN A 6 46.96 11.50 24.17
C ASN A 6 45.43 11.63 24.14
N TYR A 7 44.79 11.71 25.30
CA TYR A 7 43.33 11.75 25.44
C TYR A 7 42.68 13.00 24.81
N SER A 8 43.48 14.00 24.41
CA SER A 8 43.01 15.21 23.72
C SER A 8 42.46 14.95 22.31
N LEU A 9 42.76 13.81 21.70
CA LEU A 9 42.20 13.39 20.40
C LEU A 9 40.92 12.56 20.53
N LEU A 10 40.57 12.06 21.73
CA LEU A 10 39.38 11.23 21.94
C LEU A 10 38.09 12.06 21.98
N LEU A 11 38.14 13.29 22.51
CA LEU A 11 36.99 14.20 22.54
C LEU A 11 36.50 14.64 21.14
N PRO A 12 37.37 15.12 20.23
CA PRO A 12 36.94 15.49 18.88
C PRO A 12 36.51 14.28 18.05
N LEU A 13 37.12 13.11 18.27
CA LEU A 13 36.70 11.85 17.61
C LEU A 13 35.31 11.40 18.11
N ALA A 14 35.04 11.51 19.41
CA ALA A 14 33.71 11.24 19.98
C ALA A 14 32.64 12.23 19.46
N LEU A 15 32.99 13.53 19.34
CA LEU A 15 32.10 14.53 18.73
C LEU A 15 31.83 14.23 17.25
N LEU A 16 32.86 13.87 16.47
CA LEU A 16 32.70 13.52 15.05
C LEU A 16 31.80 12.28 14.87
N VAL A 17 31.93 11.29 15.75
CA VAL A 17 31.07 10.08 15.76
C VAL A 17 29.62 10.41 16.13
N THR A 18 29.38 11.36 17.05
CA THR A 18 28.00 11.80 17.40
C THR A 18 27.31 12.62 16.31
N VAL A 19 28.07 13.30 15.44
CA VAL A 19 27.50 14.04 14.30
C VAL A 19 27.14 13.08 13.16
N LEU A 20 27.88 11.98 13.00
CA LEU A 20 27.62 10.96 11.98
C LEU A 20 26.47 10.00 12.34
N SER A 21 26.12 9.84 13.62
CA SER A 21 25.04 8.94 14.05
C SER A 21 23.62 9.44 13.79
N ASN A 22 23.45 10.71 13.41
CA ASN A 22 22.15 11.29 12.99
C ASN A 22 22.00 11.44 11.46
N ALA A 23 22.86 10.79 10.66
CA ALA A 23 22.89 10.98 9.21
C ALA A 23 21.71 10.36 8.42
N GLN A 24 20.87 9.52 9.04
CA GLN A 24 19.75 8.91 8.34
C GLN A 24 18.53 9.82 8.33
N VAL A 25 18.15 10.30 7.14
CA VAL A 25 16.96 11.11 6.92
C VAL A 25 15.74 10.37 7.47
N LYS A 26 15.04 10.99 8.43
CA LYS A 26 13.79 10.46 8.99
C LYS A 26 12.70 10.50 7.92
N PRO A 27 11.77 9.53 7.89
CA PRO A 27 10.63 9.59 6.99
C PRO A 27 9.79 10.84 7.29
N THR A 28 9.35 11.53 6.23
CA THR A 28 8.41 12.65 6.35
C THR A 28 7.12 12.17 7.02
N SER A 29 6.70 12.87 8.06
CA SER A 29 5.52 12.46 8.82
C SER A 29 4.25 12.49 7.98
N ALA A 30 3.27 11.66 8.34
CA ALA A 30 1.94 11.68 7.73
C ALA A 30 1.32 13.09 7.73
N ALA A 31 1.42 13.80 8.86
CA ALA A 31 0.86 15.15 8.99
C ALA A 31 1.52 16.14 8.01
N GLU A 32 2.83 16.05 7.79
CA GLU A 32 3.52 16.89 6.80
C GLU A 32 3.16 16.51 5.36
N ARG A 33 3.07 15.21 5.04
CA ARG A 33 2.63 14.75 3.72
C ARG A 33 1.21 15.20 3.40
N MET A 34 0.30 15.16 4.37
CA MET A 34 -1.08 15.62 4.19
C MET A 34 -1.20 17.14 4.00
N LYS A 35 -0.24 17.94 4.50
CA LYS A 35 -0.21 19.39 4.24
C LYS A 35 0.08 19.70 2.77
N ILE A 36 0.76 18.81 2.04
CA ILE A 36 1.13 19.02 0.63
C ILE A 36 -0.14 19.17 -0.24
N THR A 37 -1.19 18.39 0.02
CA THR A 37 -2.48 18.53 -0.68
C THR A 37 -3.08 19.93 -0.52
N GLN A 38 -3.09 20.45 0.71
CA GLN A 38 -3.60 21.80 0.98
C GLN A 38 -2.73 22.88 0.31
N GLN A 39 -1.41 22.71 0.37
CA GLN A 39 -0.47 23.62 -0.27
C GLN A 39 -0.64 23.61 -1.80
N ARG A 40 -0.78 22.44 -2.41
CA ARG A 40 -1.01 22.28 -3.85
C ARG A 40 -2.31 22.95 -4.28
N ALA A 41 -3.41 22.70 -3.58
CA ALA A 41 -4.68 23.37 -3.85
C ALA A 41 -4.58 24.90 -3.74
N ALA A 42 -3.79 25.42 -2.79
CA ALA A 42 -3.56 26.86 -2.65
C ALA A 42 -2.70 27.43 -3.79
N LEU A 43 -1.68 26.69 -4.26
CA LEU A 43 -0.86 27.06 -5.40
C LEU A 43 -1.66 27.03 -6.71
N GLU A 44 -2.49 25.99 -6.88
CA GLU A 44 -3.40 25.87 -8.02
C GLU A 44 -4.32 27.09 -8.09
N LYS A 45 -5.01 27.47 -7.02
CA LYS A 45 -5.86 28.69 -6.99
C LYS A 45 -5.13 29.99 -7.36
N LYS A 46 -3.82 30.06 -7.14
CA LYS A 46 -2.98 31.24 -7.44
C LYS A 46 -2.30 31.17 -8.81
N SER A 47 -2.39 30.03 -9.50
CA SER A 47 -1.68 29.82 -10.75
C SER A 47 -2.29 30.65 -11.87
N ILE A 48 -1.44 31.45 -12.51
CA ILE A 48 -1.80 32.21 -13.72
C ILE A 48 -2.01 31.30 -14.95
N LEU A 49 -1.68 30.01 -14.83
CA LEU A 49 -1.79 29.03 -15.92
C LEU A 49 -3.06 28.19 -15.85
N ASN A 50 -3.98 28.45 -14.91
CA ASN A 50 -5.21 27.65 -14.74
C ASN A 50 -6.14 27.66 -15.96
N SER A 51 -6.07 28.68 -16.80
CA SER A 51 -6.83 28.76 -18.05
C SER A 51 -6.19 27.97 -19.20
N ILE A 52 -5.00 27.42 -19.01
CA ILE A 52 -4.29 26.66 -20.05
C ILE A 52 -4.61 25.18 -19.87
N ALA A 53 -5.40 24.65 -20.78
CA ALA A 53 -5.69 23.22 -20.82
C ALA A 53 -4.45 22.44 -21.27
N PHE A 54 -4.02 21.48 -20.45
CA PHE A 54 -3.01 20.51 -20.84
C PHE A 54 -3.63 19.48 -21.80
N ARG A 55 -2.88 19.15 -22.86
CA ARG A 55 -3.24 18.09 -23.79
C ARG A 55 -2.26 16.94 -23.63
N ASN A 56 -2.78 15.73 -23.41
CA ASN A 56 -1.97 14.52 -23.47
C ASN A 56 -1.41 14.35 -24.91
N ILE A 57 -0.08 14.17 -25.03
CA ILE A 57 0.61 13.97 -26.31
C ILE A 57 1.17 12.55 -26.46
N GLY A 58 0.72 11.61 -25.62
CA GLY A 58 1.20 10.24 -25.55
C GLY A 58 2.05 9.95 -24.30
N PRO A 59 2.63 8.73 -24.21
CA PRO A 59 2.79 7.73 -25.27
C PRO A 59 1.49 7.04 -25.69
N SER A 60 1.35 6.70 -26.97
CA SER A 60 0.19 5.99 -27.52
C SER A 60 0.30 4.46 -27.50
N VAL A 61 1.48 3.91 -27.15
CA VAL A 61 1.81 2.47 -27.32
C VAL A 61 2.37 1.78 -26.08
N MET A 62 2.95 2.51 -25.13
CA MET A 62 3.45 1.91 -23.88
C MET A 62 2.62 2.38 -22.70
N SER A 63 2.16 1.44 -21.90
CA SER A 63 1.58 1.72 -20.60
C SER A 63 2.59 1.43 -19.48
N GLY A 64 2.31 1.94 -18.28
CA GLY A 64 3.12 1.67 -17.10
C GLY A 64 2.90 0.25 -16.54
N ARG A 65 3.48 -0.02 -15.37
CA ARG A 65 3.22 -1.25 -14.64
C ARG A 65 1.79 -1.25 -14.10
N VAL A 66 0.96 -2.14 -14.61
CA VAL A 66 -0.34 -2.49 -14.02
C VAL A 66 -0.09 -3.17 -12.68
N THR A 67 -0.78 -2.72 -11.65
CA THR A 67 -0.74 -3.33 -10.31
C THR A 67 -1.97 -4.19 -10.07
N ASP A 68 -3.10 -3.81 -10.64
CA ASP A 68 -4.36 -4.51 -10.44
C ASP A 68 -5.37 -4.22 -11.57
N ILE A 69 -6.29 -5.17 -11.80
CA ILE A 69 -7.40 -5.09 -12.74
C ILE A 69 -8.63 -5.68 -12.05
N ASP A 70 -9.70 -4.91 -12.00
CA ASP A 70 -11.00 -5.38 -11.52
C ASP A 70 -11.98 -5.34 -12.69
N ALA A 71 -12.46 -6.51 -13.11
CA ALA A 71 -13.31 -6.69 -14.28
C ALA A 71 -14.76 -6.97 -13.88
N ASN A 72 -15.72 -6.39 -14.62
CA ASN A 72 -17.12 -6.59 -14.35
C ASN A 72 -17.50 -8.06 -14.58
N PRO A 73 -17.99 -8.79 -13.56
CA PRO A 73 -18.34 -10.21 -13.71
C PRO A 73 -19.54 -10.43 -14.65
N ALA A 74 -20.35 -9.41 -14.92
CA ALA A 74 -21.49 -9.48 -15.85
C ALA A 74 -21.13 -9.07 -17.28
N ASP A 75 -20.05 -8.29 -17.47
CA ASP A 75 -19.58 -7.82 -18.78
C ASP A 75 -18.05 -7.64 -18.76
N PRO A 76 -17.27 -8.65 -19.18
CA PRO A 76 -15.81 -8.60 -19.12
C PRO A 76 -15.19 -7.56 -20.08
N THR A 77 -15.98 -6.88 -20.92
CA THR A 77 -15.50 -5.76 -21.73
C THR A 77 -15.39 -4.46 -20.92
N GLU A 78 -15.99 -4.42 -19.74
CA GLU A 78 -15.95 -3.33 -18.77
C GLU A 78 -15.03 -3.66 -17.59
N PHE A 79 -13.99 -2.84 -17.38
CA PHE A 79 -13.05 -3.05 -16.29
C PHE A 79 -12.31 -1.78 -15.89
N TYR A 80 -11.78 -1.80 -14.66
CA TYR A 80 -10.88 -0.80 -14.14
C TYR A 80 -9.44 -1.32 -14.14
N VAL A 81 -8.47 -0.43 -14.36
CA VAL A 81 -7.04 -0.75 -14.34
C VAL A 81 -6.32 0.23 -13.41
N ALA A 82 -5.53 -0.31 -12.50
CA ALA A 82 -4.68 0.44 -11.60
C ALA A 82 -3.22 0.36 -12.01
N TYR A 83 -2.51 1.49 -11.89
CA TYR A 83 -1.10 1.59 -12.25
C TYR A 83 -0.21 1.99 -11.07
N ALA A 84 1.00 1.42 -11.05
CA ALA A 84 2.03 1.71 -10.06
C ALA A 84 2.39 3.20 -9.94
N SER A 85 2.23 3.97 -11.03
CA SER A 85 2.49 5.41 -11.09
C SER A 85 1.60 6.12 -12.11
N GLY A 86 0.37 5.64 -12.31
CA GLY A 86 -0.53 6.13 -13.36
C GLY A 86 -1.98 6.32 -12.94
N GLY A 87 -2.32 6.16 -11.66
CA GLY A 87 -3.71 6.30 -11.20
C GLY A 87 -4.60 5.13 -11.61
N VAL A 88 -5.91 5.40 -11.62
CA VAL A 88 -6.99 4.45 -11.96
C VAL A 88 -7.62 4.86 -13.27
N TRP A 89 -7.84 3.88 -14.15
CA TRP A 89 -8.41 4.05 -15.48
C TRP A 89 -9.62 3.13 -15.65
N TYR A 90 -10.54 3.52 -16.52
CA TYR A 90 -11.74 2.75 -16.82
C TYR A 90 -11.90 2.54 -18.32
N THR A 91 -12.40 1.37 -18.69
CA THR A 91 -12.81 1.04 -20.05
C THR A 91 -14.13 0.27 -20.02
N ASN A 92 -14.91 0.41 -21.08
CA ASN A 92 -16.11 -0.36 -21.38
C ASN A 92 -16.13 -0.86 -22.83
N ASN A 93 -14.94 -0.94 -23.44
CA ASN A 93 -14.78 -1.35 -24.83
C ASN A 93 -13.60 -2.32 -24.99
N ASN A 94 -13.42 -3.20 -24.00
CA ASN A 94 -12.41 -4.24 -24.00
C ASN A 94 -10.96 -3.69 -24.10
N GLY A 95 -10.70 -2.55 -23.46
CA GLY A 95 -9.38 -1.93 -23.42
C GLY A 95 -8.93 -1.22 -24.70
N GLN A 96 -9.84 -0.96 -25.65
CA GLN A 96 -9.52 -0.17 -26.85
C GLN A 96 -9.26 1.31 -26.52
N SER A 97 -9.96 1.84 -25.52
CA SER A 97 -9.70 3.18 -24.98
C SER A 97 -9.95 3.21 -23.48
N PHE A 98 -9.25 4.12 -22.79
CA PHE A 98 -9.38 4.31 -21.35
C PHE A 98 -9.69 5.75 -21.00
N THR A 99 -10.52 5.93 -19.98
CA THR A 99 -10.79 7.23 -19.33
C THR A 99 -10.02 7.28 -18.01
N PRO A 100 -9.20 8.31 -17.74
CA PRO A 100 -8.55 8.47 -16.45
C PRO A 100 -9.58 8.91 -15.40
N LEU A 101 -9.56 8.28 -14.23
CA LEU A 101 -10.51 8.56 -13.15
C LEU A 101 -9.85 9.19 -11.92
N PHE A 102 -8.53 9.10 -11.78
CA PHE A 102 -7.81 9.46 -10.55
C PHE A 102 -6.93 10.71 -10.66
N ASP A 103 -7.00 11.44 -11.78
CA ASP A 103 -6.15 12.61 -12.06
C ASP A 103 -6.45 13.83 -11.17
N SER A 104 -7.61 13.84 -10.51
CA SER A 104 -7.99 14.90 -9.55
C SER A 104 -7.38 14.71 -8.16
N ILE A 105 -6.63 13.64 -7.94
CA ILE A 105 -6.04 13.28 -6.65
C ILE A 105 -4.53 13.51 -6.68
N ASP A 106 -3.97 13.98 -5.56
CA ASP A 106 -2.55 14.33 -5.43
C ASP A 106 -1.59 13.12 -5.34
N VAL A 107 -2.11 11.91 -5.56
CA VAL A 107 -1.32 10.67 -5.57
C VAL A 107 -1.76 9.80 -6.76
N LEU A 108 -0.78 9.32 -7.54
CA LEU A 108 -1.00 8.47 -8.71
C LEU A 108 -0.42 7.07 -8.55
N THR A 109 0.21 6.78 -7.41
CA THR A 109 0.71 5.43 -7.12
C THR A 109 -0.41 4.60 -6.54
N ILE A 110 -0.83 3.57 -7.25
CA ILE A 110 -1.91 2.68 -6.81
C ILE A 110 -1.31 1.32 -6.51
N GLY A 111 -1.62 0.79 -5.34
CA GLY A 111 -1.27 -0.56 -4.95
C GLY A 111 -2.31 -1.58 -5.35
N ASP A 112 -3.59 -1.27 -5.13
CA ASP A 112 -4.71 -2.19 -5.35
C ASP A 112 -6.04 -1.42 -5.48
N ILE A 113 -7.00 -2.00 -6.21
CA ILE A 113 -8.37 -1.50 -6.31
C ILE A 113 -9.36 -2.61 -5.98
N ALA A 114 -10.52 -2.22 -5.44
CA ALA A 114 -11.61 -3.16 -5.23
C ALA A 114 -12.93 -2.51 -5.61
N VAL A 115 -13.68 -3.17 -6.49
CA VAL A 115 -14.91 -2.65 -7.07
C VAL A 115 -16.10 -3.48 -6.61
N ASN A 116 -17.07 -2.83 -5.97
CA ASN A 116 -18.39 -3.41 -5.86
C ASN A 116 -19.20 -3.06 -7.12
N TRP A 117 -19.23 -3.99 -8.07
CA TRP A 117 -19.96 -3.84 -9.34
C TRP A 117 -21.48 -3.71 -9.19
N LYS A 118 -22.07 -4.16 -8.08
CA LYS A 118 -23.52 -3.98 -7.82
C LYS A 118 -23.88 -2.54 -7.50
N THR A 119 -22.99 -1.82 -6.80
CA THR A 119 -23.23 -0.44 -6.37
C THR A 119 -22.44 0.59 -7.18
N GLY A 120 -21.41 0.17 -7.91
CA GLY A 120 -20.46 1.07 -8.58
C GLY A 120 -19.51 1.76 -7.60
N THR A 121 -19.40 1.26 -6.37
CA THR A 121 -18.45 1.76 -5.37
C THR A 121 -17.04 1.24 -5.69
N ILE A 122 -16.05 2.13 -5.62
CA ILE A 122 -14.65 1.78 -5.87
C ILE A 122 -13.82 2.18 -4.65
N TRP A 123 -12.99 1.26 -4.16
CA TRP A 123 -11.98 1.53 -3.14
C TRP A 123 -10.61 1.47 -3.78
N VAL A 124 -9.73 2.39 -3.38
CA VAL A 124 -8.38 2.51 -3.93
C VAL A 124 -7.38 2.57 -2.78
N GLY A 125 -6.45 1.63 -2.78
CA GLY A 125 -5.27 1.66 -1.93
C GLY A 125 -4.10 2.30 -2.66
N SER A 126 -3.55 3.40 -2.14
CA SER A 126 -2.41 4.07 -2.78
C SER A 126 -1.06 3.54 -2.29
N GLY A 127 -0.05 3.58 -3.17
CA GLY A 127 1.30 3.11 -2.96
C GLY A 127 1.45 1.61 -3.17
N GLU A 128 2.25 1.23 -4.16
CA GLU A 128 2.37 -0.18 -4.59
C GLU A 128 3.48 -0.96 -3.88
N VAL A 129 3.30 -2.27 -3.77
CA VAL A 129 4.09 -3.12 -2.89
C VAL A 129 5.31 -3.80 -3.53
N ASN A 130 5.63 -3.56 -4.81
CA ASN A 130 6.71 -4.28 -5.49
C ASN A 130 8.10 -3.99 -4.94
N SER A 131 8.26 -2.92 -4.16
CA SER A 131 9.54 -2.59 -3.51
C SER A 131 10.66 -2.29 -4.51
N SER A 132 10.33 -1.92 -5.76
CA SER A 132 11.28 -1.56 -6.79
C SER A 132 11.91 -0.20 -6.49
N ARG A 133 13.03 0.17 -7.15
CA ARG A 133 13.67 1.49 -6.94
C ARG A 133 12.75 2.66 -7.32
N SER A 134 11.70 2.36 -8.06
CA SER A 134 10.63 3.24 -8.53
C SER A 134 9.30 3.03 -7.80
N SER A 135 9.31 2.47 -6.59
CA SER A 135 8.14 2.38 -5.70
C SER A 135 8.03 3.64 -4.87
N TYR A 136 6.93 4.38 -5.04
CA TYR A 136 6.67 5.61 -4.27
C TYR A 136 5.56 5.40 -3.25
N ALA A 137 5.71 6.07 -2.12
CA ALA A 137 4.71 6.07 -1.06
C ALA A 137 3.39 6.69 -1.55
N GLY A 138 2.29 6.03 -1.18
CA GLY A 138 0.94 6.53 -1.30
C GLY A 138 0.54 7.46 -0.14
N MET A 139 -0.74 7.81 -0.12
CA MET A 139 -1.39 8.67 0.88
C MET A 139 -2.54 7.98 1.62
N GLY A 140 -2.62 6.65 1.54
CA GLY A 140 -3.64 5.85 2.21
C GLY A 140 -4.78 5.42 1.30
N MET A 141 -6.00 5.44 1.83
CA MET A 141 -7.19 4.87 1.21
C MET A 141 -8.12 5.95 0.64
N TYR A 142 -8.71 5.67 -0.52
CA TYR A 142 -9.71 6.50 -1.16
C TYR A 142 -10.94 5.67 -1.53
N LYS A 143 -12.11 6.32 -1.57
CA LYS A 143 -13.38 5.70 -1.96
C LYS A 143 -14.16 6.62 -2.89
N SER A 144 -14.74 6.02 -3.93
CA SER A 144 -15.70 6.65 -4.83
C SER A 144 -17.05 5.94 -4.67
N ALA A 145 -18.14 6.71 -4.63
CA ALA A 145 -19.51 6.19 -4.64
C ALA A 145 -20.22 6.39 -5.99
N ASP A 146 -19.53 6.91 -7.00
CA ASP A 146 -20.12 7.35 -8.27
C ASP A 146 -19.33 6.88 -9.50
N LYS A 147 -18.79 5.66 -9.42
CA LYS A 147 -17.98 5.03 -10.49
C LYS A 147 -16.71 5.80 -10.87
N GLY A 148 -16.11 6.49 -9.90
CA GLY A 148 -14.81 7.16 -9.99
C GLY A 148 -14.87 8.59 -10.50
N LYS A 149 -16.06 9.23 -10.46
CA LYS A 149 -16.20 10.65 -10.81
C LYS A 149 -15.71 11.54 -9.68
N THR A 150 -15.96 11.15 -8.43
CA THR A 150 -15.49 11.85 -7.23
C THR A 150 -14.86 10.89 -6.24
N TRP A 151 -13.87 11.37 -5.50
CA TRP A 151 -13.12 10.58 -4.54
C TRP A 151 -13.09 11.24 -3.18
N LYS A 152 -13.27 10.42 -2.14
CA LYS A 152 -13.11 10.80 -0.75
C LYS A 152 -11.91 10.07 -0.17
N TRP A 153 -11.00 10.80 0.46
CA TRP A 153 -9.97 10.20 1.30
C TRP A 153 -10.60 9.62 2.56
N ILE A 154 -10.25 8.37 2.89
CA ILE A 154 -10.89 7.59 3.95
C ILE A 154 -9.87 7.00 4.95
N GLY A 155 -8.65 7.54 5.05
CA GLY A 155 -7.74 7.20 6.15
C GLY A 155 -6.44 6.51 5.75
N LEU A 156 -5.74 6.00 6.78
CA LEU A 156 -4.43 5.35 6.71
C LEU A 156 -3.32 6.23 6.09
N PRO A 157 -3.13 7.48 6.56
CA PRO A 157 -2.21 8.41 5.92
C PRO A 157 -0.74 7.95 5.94
N ASP A 158 -0.35 7.13 6.92
CA ASP A 158 1.02 6.62 7.12
C ASP A 158 1.21 5.15 6.69
N SER A 159 0.26 4.61 5.92
CA SER A 159 0.37 3.25 5.38
C SER A 159 1.50 3.10 4.36
N HIS A 160 1.79 4.16 3.60
CA HIS A 160 2.73 4.24 2.47
C HIS A 160 2.49 3.25 1.32
N HIS A 161 2.27 1.97 1.57
CA HIS A 161 2.04 0.98 0.52
C HIS A 161 0.91 0.04 0.92
N ILE A 162 -0.15 0.03 0.13
CA ILE A 162 -1.29 -0.86 0.26
C ILE A 162 -1.06 -2.05 -0.68
N GLY A 163 -1.06 -3.26 -0.13
CA GLY A 163 -0.86 -4.49 -0.90
C GLY A 163 -2.14 -5.06 -1.48
N LYS A 164 -3.26 -4.89 -0.76
CA LYS A 164 -4.56 -5.46 -1.10
C LYS A 164 -5.68 -4.74 -0.38
N VAL A 165 -6.83 -4.62 -1.03
CA VAL A 165 -8.09 -4.12 -0.52
C VAL A 165 -9.14 -5.20 -0.81
N GLN A 166 -9.77 -5.73 0.22
CA GLN A 166 -10.79 -6.76 0.07
C GLN A 166 -12.12 -6.25 0.62
N LEU A 167 -13.14 -6.27 -0.21
CA LEU A 167 -14.50 -5.91 0.18
C LEU A 167 -15.26 -7.14 0.69
N HIS A 168 -16.14 -6.94 1.67
CA HIS A 168 -17.08 -7.98 2.07
C HIS A 168 -18.08 -8.24 0.93
N PRO A 169 -18.44 -9.50 0.61
CA PRO A 169 -19.24 -9.82 -0.58
C PRO A 169 -20.68 -9.29 -0.55
N THR A 170 -21.18 -8.94 0.64
CA THR A 170 -22.57 -8.51 0.85
C THR A 170 -22.75 -7.31 1.79
N ASP A 171 -21.69 -6.80 2.43
CA ASP A 171 -21.79 -5.68 3.38
C ASP A 171 -20.82 -4.57 2.99
N ASP A 172 -21.35 -3.49 2.42
CA ASP A 172 -20.56 -2.39 1.86
C ASP A 172 -19.80 -1.56 2.91
N ASN A 173 -20.05 -1.80 4.19
CA ASN A 173 -19.35 -1.13 5.29
C ASN A 173 -18.09 -1.88 5.73
N ILE A 174 -17.96 -3.15 5.36
CA ILE A 174 -16.86 -4.00 5.81
C ILE A 174 -15.82 -4.14 4.70
N ALA A 175 -14.58 -3.79 5.04
CA ALA A 175 -13.43 -4.03 4.18
C ALA A 175 -12.19 -4.36 5.01
N TRP A 176 -11.28 -5.10 4.41
CA TRP A 176 -9.95 -5.40 4.93
C TRP A 176 -8.88 -4.81 4.02
N VAL A 177 -7.79 -4.35 4.61
CA VAL A 177 -6.69 -3.73 3.90
C VAL A 177 -5.37 -4.31 4.38
N ALA A 178 -4.57 -4.82 3.45
CA ALA A 178 -3.20 -5.23 3.68
C ALA A 178 -2.27 -4.01 3.55
N VAL A 179 -1.61 -3.65 4.65
CA VAL A 179 -0.65 -2.54 4.69
C VAL A 179 0.76 -3.09 4.83
N LEU A 180 1.58 -2.86 3.81
CA LEU A 180 2.97 -3.29 3.81
C LEU A 180 3.89 -2.29 4.54
N GLY A 181 3.48 -1.03 4.66
CA GLY A 181 4.23 0.01 5.37
C GLY A 181 5.36 0.63 4.56
N HIS A 182 6.24 1.34 5.25
CA HIS A 182 7.34 2.09 4.67
C HIS A 182 8.32 1.18 3.90
N LEU A 183 8.88 1.65 2.80
CA LEU A 183 9.88 0.90 2.04
C LEU A 183 11.29 1.08 2.64
N TYR A 184 11.63 2.31 3.03
CA TYR A 184 12.99 2.71 3.41
C TYR A 184 13.19 2.91 4.92
N SER A 185 12.18 2.61 5.73
CA SER A 185 12.25 2.69 7.19
C SER A 185 11.32 1.65 7.83
N PRO A 186 11.58 1.27 9.09
CA PRO A 186 10.58 0.59 9.91
C PRO A 186 9.40 1.52 10.19
N ASN A 187 8.19 0.98 10.34
CA ASN A 187 7.04 1.76 10.78
C ASN A 187 5.98 0.87 11.44
N ALA A 188 5.26 1.45 12.41
CA ALA A 188 4.24 0.73 13.17
C ALA A 188 2.94 0.50 12.37
N GLU A 189 2.72 1.17 11.23
CA GLU A 189 1.48 1.04 10.43
C GLU A 189 1.42 -0.21 9.56
N ARG A 190 2.37 -1.12 9.69
CA ARG A 190 2.34 -2.42 9.01
C ARG A 190 1.24 -3.31 9.58
N GLY A 191 0.60 -4.11 8.73
CA GLY A 191 -0.39 -5.07 9.21
C GLY A 191 -1.65 -5.19 8.36
N VAL A 192 -2.65 -5.86 8.92
CA VAL A 192 -4.00 -5.89 8.37
C VAL A 192 -4.88 -4.91 9.14
N TYR A 193 -5.62 -4.09 8.41
CA TYR A 193 -6.63 -3.20 8.96
C TYR A 193 -8.01 -3.65 8.51
N LYS A 194 -9.00 -3.44 9.38
CA LYS A 194 -10.41 -3.70 9.11
C LYS A 194 -11.22 -2.44 9.40
N THR A 195 -12.20 -2.17 8.54
CA THR A 195 -13.27 -1.22 8.80
C THR A 195 -14.61 -1.95 8.82
N THR A 196 -15.57 -1.41 9.57
CA THR A 196 -16.96 -1.88 9.62
C THR A 196 -17.95 -0.72 9.48
N ASP A 197 -17.47 0.45 9.06
CA ASP A 197 -18.24 1.69 8.94
C ASP A 197 -17.99 2.39 7.58
N GLY A 198 -17.59 1.61 6.58
CA GLY A 198 -17.38 2.09 5.21
C GLY A 198 -16.13 2.93 5.04
N GLY A 199 -15.13 2.75 5.92
CA GLY A 199 -13.84 3.43 5.88
C GLY A 199 -13.79 4.72 6.69
N GLN A 200 -14.75 4.97 7.59
CA GLN A 200 -14.68 6.13 8.49
C GLN A 200 -13.65 5.91 9.59
N THR A 201 -13.57 4.69 10.11
CA THR A 201 -12.55 4.27 11.07
C THR A 201 -11.90 2.95 10.65
N TRP A 202 -10.67 2.76 11.12
CA TRP A 202 -9.86 1.58 10.82
C TRP A 202 -9.26 1.00 12.09
N LYS A 203 -9.40 -0.31 12.26
CA LYS A 203 -8.79 -1.08 13.35
C LYS A 203 -7.67 -1.94 12.80
N LYS A 204 -6.45 -1.79 13.32
CA LYS A 204 -5.33 -2.71 13.06
C LYS A 204 -5.60 -4.02 13.81
N THR A 205 -5.77 -5.12 13.08
CA THR A 205 -6.15 -6.42 13.66
C THR A 205 -5.05 -7.47 13.56
N LEU A 206 -4.08 -7.30 12.66
CA LEU A 206 -2.86 -8.10 12.59
C LEU A 206 -1.64 -7.19 12.54
N TYR A 207 -0.67 -7.43 13.42
CA TYR A 207 0.63 -6.78 13.45
C TYR A 207 1.68 -7.82 13.87
N VAL A 208 2.86 -7.78 13.25
CA VAL A 208 3.96 -8.70 13.55
C VAL A 208 5.13 -7.93 14.15
N ASP A 209 5.68 -6.97 13.40
CA ASP A 209 6.74 -6.06 13.81
C ASP A 209 6.85 -4.88 12.83
N ASP A 210 7.77 -3.94 13.09
CA ASP A 210 7.94 -2.72 12.28
C ASP A 210 8.59 -2.93 10.90
N ASN A 211 9.02 -4.15 10.55
CA ASN A 211 9.61 -4.50 9.24
C ASN A 211 8.77 -5.52 8.45
N THR A 212 7.75 -6.09 9.07
CA THR A 212 6.89 -7.13 8.51
C THR A 212 5.48 -6.60 8.31
N GLY A 213 5.09 -6.40 7.05
CA GLY A 213 3.76 -5.86 6.70
C GLY A 213 2.95 -6.82 5.86
N ALA A 214 1.65 -6.57 5.75
CA ALA A 214 0.75 -7.38 4.94
C ALA A 214 0.91 -6.98 3.47
N VAL A 215 1.09 -7.98 2.59
CA VAL A 215 1.29 -7.77 1.15
C VAL A 215 0.13 -8.28 0.31
N ASP A 216 -0.63 -9.23 0.84
CA ASP A 216 -1.78 -9.83 0.18
C ASP A 216 -2.82 -10.27 1.21
N LEU A 217 -4.08 -10.34 0.80
CA LEU A 217 -5.22 -10.71 1.64
C LEU A 217 -6.31 -11.35 0.77
N GLU A 218 -6.85 -12.47 1.23
CA GLU A 218 -7.92 -13.16 0.53
C GLU A 218 -9.02 -13.57 1.51
N ILE A 219 -10.27 -13.57 1.06
CA ILE A 219 -11.41 -14.04 1.85
C ILE A 219 -12.00 -15.29 1.21
N ASN A 220 -12.57 -16.16 2.02
CA ASN A 220 -13.45 -17.20 1.50
C ASN A 220 -14.77 -16.54 1.03
N PRO A 221 -15.11 -16.58 -0.27
CA PRO A 221 -16.31 -15.91 -0.78
C PRO A 221 -17.62 -16.51 -0.25
N GLN A 222 -17.59 -17.78 0.20
CA GLN A 222 -18.73 -18.45 0.82
C GLN A 222 -18.79 -18.24 2.34
N ASN A 223 -17.67 -17.87 2.97
CA ASN A 223 -17.58 -17.63 4.41
C ASN A 223 -16.63 -16.47 4.73
N PRO A 224 -17.12 -15.21 4.73
CA PRO A 224 -16.30 -14.03 5.00
C PRO A 224 -15.67 -13.97 6.40
N ALA A 225 -16.02 -14.90 7.31
CA ALA A 225 -15.31 -15.05 8.57
C ALA A 225 -13.90 -15.65 8.39
N GLU A 226 -13.71 -16.45 7.33
CA GLU A 226 -12.42 -16.98 6.95
C GLU A 226 -11.65 -16.00 6.07
N VAL A 227 -10.59 -15.45 6.65
CA VAL A 227 -9.72 -14.48 5.99
C VAL A 227 -8.28 -14.97 6.10
N TYR A 228 -7.51 -14.82 5.02
CA TYR A 228 -6.11 -15.19 4.95
C TYR A 228 -5.28 -13.96 4.64
N ALA A 229 -4.16 -13.78 5.32
CA ALA A 229 -3.26 -12.66 5.11
C ALA A 229 -1.82 -13.15 4.94
N ALA A 230 -1.13 -12.63 3.92
CA ALA A 230 0.29 -12.85 3.70
C ALA A 230 1.09 -11.69 4.31
N MET A 231 1.88 -12.00 5.32
CA MET A 231 2.81 -11.08 5.96
C MET A 231 4.20 -11.27 5.35
N TRP A 232 4.85 -10.17 4.98
CA TRP A 232 6.14 -10.16 4.31
C TRP A 232 7.14 -9.28 5.04
N TYR A 233 8.23 -9.89 5.51
CA TYR A 233 9.39 -9.17 6.01
C TYR A 233 10.17 -8.57 4.83
N ARG A 234 10.34 -7.24 4.86
CA ARG A 234 11.23 -6.56 3.92
C ARG A 234 11.94 -5.39 4.58
N THR A 235 13.20 -5.16 4.22
CA THR A 235 13.89 -3.91 4.51
C THR A 235 14.62 -3.42 3.28
N ARG A 236 14.75 -2.09 3.17
CA ARG A 236 15.48 -1.50 2.05
C ARG A 236 16.30 -0.32 2.47
N ARG A 237 17.55 -0.33 2.02
CA ARG A 237 18.54 0.74 2.17
C ARG A 237 19.07 1.11 0.80
N ALA A 238 19.82 2.20 0.71
CA ALA A 238 20.41 2.61 -0.58
C ALA A 238 21.34 1.51 -1.17
N TRP A 239 22.02 0.78 -0.29
CA TRP A 239 23.01 -0.25 -0.63
C TRP A 239 22.53 -1.69 -0.48
N ASP A 240 21.32 -1.93 0.04
CA ASP A 240 20.86 -3.30 0.35
C ASP A 240 19.34 -3.44 0.25
N PHE A 241 18.89 -4.61 -0.18
CA PHE A 241 17.47 -4.97 -0.22
C PHE A 241 17.30 -6.39 0.31
N VAL A 242 16.69 -6.48 1.49
CA VAL A 242 16.33 -7.76 2.11
C VAL A 242 14.86 -8.03 1.81
N ALA A 243 14.61 -9.06 1.00
CA ALA A 243 13.29 -9.43 0.49
C ALA A 243 12.71 -10.69 1.14
N ALA A 244 13.31 -11.17 2.23
CA ALA A 244 12.90 -12.37 2.95
C ALA A 244 13.28 -12.27 4.44
N GLY A 245 12.57 -12.97 5.30
CA GLY A 245 12.87 -12.99 6.74
C GLY A 245 11.98 -13.96 7.51
N ALA A 246 12.42 -14.29 8.73
CA ALA A 246 11.79 -15.32 9.58
C ALA A 246 10.37 -14.96 10.07
N THR A 247 9.98 -13.69 9.96
CA THR A 247 8.64 -13.19 10.35
C THR A 247 7.67 -13.13 9.17
N THR A 248 8.13 -13.42 7.94
CA THR A 248 7.26 -13.69 6.79
C THR A 248 6.40 -14.93 7.08
N GLY A 249 5.12 -14.88 6.74
CA GLY A 249 4.23 -16.02 6.91
C GLY A 249 2.79 -15.72 6.54
N ILE A 250 1.98 -16.78 6.50
CA ILE A 250 0.53 -16.70 6.26
C ILE A 250 -0.20 -16.86 7.59
N TYR A 251 -1.21 -16.02 7.77
CA TYR A 251 -2.10 -16.00 8.92
C TYR A 251 -3.53 -16.27 8.45
N LYS A 252 -4.29 -17.02 9.26
CA LYS A 252 -5.72 -17.28 9.07
C LYS A 252 -6.51 -16.66 10.21
N SER A 253 -7.62 -16.02 9.86
CA SER A 253 -8.71 -15.66 10.77
C SER A 253 -9.88 -16.60 10.53
N THR A 254 -10.66 -16.87 11.57
CA THR A 254 -11.98 -17.53 11.50
C THR A 254 -13.11 -16.68 12.09
N ASP A 255 -12.85 -15.40 12.37
CA ASP A 255 -13.80 -14.46 12.99
C ASP A 255 -13.94 -13.14 12.20
N GLY A 256 -13.67 -13.17 10.89
CA GLY A 256 -13.79 -12.04 9.99
C GLY A 256 -12.65 -11.03 10.12
N GLY A 257 -11.44 -11.51 10.40
CA GLY A 257 -10.22 -10.72 10.51
C GLY A 257 -10.11 -9.92 11.80
N ASN A 258 -10.81 -10.34 12.87
CA ASN A 258 -10.70 -9.70 14.18
C ASN A 258 -9.52 -10.28 14.99
N THR A 259 -9.27 -11.58 14.87
CA THR A 259 -8.12 -12.29 15.44
C THR A 259 -7.47 -13.20 14.41
N TRP A 260 -6.18 -13.53 14.61
CA TRP A 260 -5.37 -14.19 13.60
C TRP A 260 -4.47 -15.26 14.23
N THR A 261 -4.37 -16.39 13.55
CA THR A 261 -3.47 -17.50 13.89
C THR A 261 -2.49 -17.73 12.74
N SER A 262 -1.20 -17.82 13.04
CA SER A 262 -0.19 -18.18 12.05
C SER A 262 -0.38 -19.63 11.60
N ILE A 263 -0.55 -19.86 10.30
CA ILE A 263 -0.71 -21.21 9.72
C ILE A 263 0.57 -21.73 9.03
N THR A 264 1.63 -20.93 9.06
CA THR A 264 2.93 -21.24 8.43
C THR A 264 4.03 -21.58 9.41
N LYS A 265 3.73 -21.66 10.72
CA LYS A 265 4.70 -22.02 11.76
C LYS A 265 4.51 -23.47 12.19
N GLY A 266 5.51 -24.03 12.87
CA GLY A 266 5.43 -25.38 13.47
C GLY A 266 5.37 -26.49 12.42
N ALA A 267 4.55 -27.51 12.65
CA ALA A 267 4.43 -28.70 11.80
C ALA A 267 3.55 -28.49 10.54
N SER A 268 3.48 -27.26 10.02
CA SER A 268 2.60 -26.88 8.90
C SER A 268 3.05 -27.39 7.53
N GLY A 269 4.28 -27.91 7.42
CA GLY A 269 4.90 -28.27 6.13
C GLY A 269 5.40 -27.07 5.32
N PHE A 270 5.17 -25.83 5.78
CA PHE A 270 5.79 -24.64 5.18
C PHE A 270 7.29 -24.58 5.50
N PRO A 271 8.12 -24.00 4.61
CA PRO A 271 9.52 -23.74 4.92
C PRO A 271 9.66 -22.94 6.22
N GLN A 272 10.53 -23.37 7.13
CA GLN A 272 10.80 -22.69 8.40
C GLN A 272 12.18 -22.02 8.37
N THR A 273 12.40 -21.11 7.42
CA THR A 273 13.70 -20.46 7.19
C THR A 273 13.60 -18.94 7.17
N ASP A 274 14.74 -18.26 7.25
CA ASP A 274 14.84 -16.81 7.04
C ASP A 274 14.78 -16.42 5.55
N LYS A 275 14.62 -17.40 4.64
CA LYS A 275 14.62 -17.21 3.18
C LYS A 275 13.21 -17.13 2.58
N ILE A 276 12.17 -17.13 3.42
CA ILE A 276 10.80 -16.97 2.94
C ILE A 276 10.58 -15.53 2.50
N GLY A 277 10.39 -15.36 1.19
CA GLY A 277 10.13 -14.08 0.53
C GLY A 277 8.65 -13.74 0.42
N ARG A 278 8.31 -12.82 -0.49
CA ARG A 278 6.93 -12.38 -0.74
C ARG A 278 6.02 -13.56 -1.09
N ILE A 279 4.83 -13.60 -0.49
CA ILE A 279 3.80 -14.61 -0.71
C ILE A 279 2.58 -13.95 -1.37
N GLY A 280 1.99 -14.62 -2.36
CA GLY A 280 0.67 -14.31 -2.90
C GLY A 280 -0.33 -15.39 -2.51
N LEU A 281 -1.60 -15.02 -2.39
CA LEU A 281 -2.70 -15.88 -1.97
C LEU A 281 -3.78 -15.92 -3.05
N ALA A 282 -4.50 -17.03 -3.11
CA ALA A 282 -5.75 -17.15 -3.86
C ALA A 282 -6.63 -18.17 -3.13
N VAL A 283 -7.92 -17.90 -3.03
CA VAL A 283 -8.90 -18.83 -2.46
C VAL A 283 -9.83 -19.31 -3.56
N SER A 284 -9.85 -20.62 -3.80
CA SER A 284 -10.77 -21.21 -4.77
C SER A 284 -12.19 -21.28 -4.16
N PRO A 285 -13.24 -20.86 -4.88
CA PRO A 285 -14.60 -21.21 -4.53
C PRO A 285 -14.79 -22.69 -4.83
N SER A 286 -14.63 -23.55 -3.82
CA SER A 286 -14.97 -24.98 -3.92
C SER A 286 -16.47 -25.20 -3.94
#